data_AF-A0A935SB94-F1
#
_entry.id   AF-A0A935SB94-F1
#
_cell.length_a   1.000
_cell.length_b   1.000
_cell.length_c   1.000
_cell.angle_alpha   90.00
_cell.angle_beta   90.00
_cell.angle_gamma   90.00
#
_symmetry.space_group_name_H-M   'P 1'
#
loop_
_entity.id
_entity.type
_entity.pdbx_description
1 polymer ?
#
loop_
_entity_poly.entity_id
_entity_poly.type
_entity_poly.pdbx_seq_one_letter_code
_entity_poly.pdbx_strand_id
1 'polypeptide(L)'
;MHCASLGEFEQGRPLIEAIRKKHPQYKIVLTFFSPSGFEASKNYAHAEVISYLPLDTKQNARDFMSIVKPHMAIFIKYEFWINFLNALKVLKRLLIWCRPFLKIIIRSLNGMGRYL
;
A
#
# COMPACT_ATOMS: atom_id res chain seq x y z
N MET A 1 0.48 2.20 -0.10
CA MET A 1 -0.33 1.32 -0.97
C MET A 1 0.33 1.28 -2.33
N HIS A 2 0.38 0.09 -2.94
CA HIS A 2 0.85 -0.10 -4.31
C HIS A 2 -0.29 -0.59 -5.19
N CYS A 3 -0.44 0.04 -6.36
CA CYS A 3 -1.40 -0.30 -7.39
C CYS A 3 -0.66 -0.33 -8.74
N ALA A 4 -0.78 -1.39 -9.53
CA ALA A 4 -0.11 -1.43 -10.82
C ALA A 4 -0.75 -0.47 -11.83
N SER A 5 -2.06 -0.24 -11.72
CA SER A 5 -2.88 0.48 -12.69
C SER A 5 -3.97 1.37 -12.07
N LEU A 6 -4.62 2.19 -12.90
CA LEU A 6 -5.79 2.98 -12.50
C LEU A 6 -6.95 2.11 -11.98
N GLY A 7 -7.23 0.99 -12.65
CA GLY A 7 -8.32 0.10 -12.25
C GLY A 7 -8.12 -0.54 -10.87
N GLU A 8 -6.87 -0.79 -10.48
CA GLU A 8 -6.53 -1.26 -9.13
C GLU A 8 -6.57 -0.15 -8.10
N PHE A 9 -6.17 1.05 -8.49
CA PHE A 9 -6.33 2.22 -7.62
C PHE A 9 -7.80 2.45 -7.29
N GLU A 10 -8.71 2.44 -8.26
CA GLU A 10 -10.15 2.59 -7.97
C GLU A 10 -10.70 1.49 -7.06
N GLN A 11 -10.19 0.27 -7.16
CA GLN A 11 -10.55 -0.82 -6.23
C GLN A 11 -9.98 -0.60 -4.82
N GLY A 12 -8.77 -0.04 -4.70
CA GLY A 12 -8.10 0.25 -3.43
C GLY A 12 -8.50 1.58 -2.78
N ARG A 13 -9.05 2.52 -3.56
CA ARG A 13 -9.38 3.89 -3.14
C ARG A 13 -10.32 3.93 -1.92
N PRO A 14 -11.41 3.14 -1.84
CA PRO A 14 -12.26 3.10 -0.65
C PRO A 14 -11.52 2.71 0.63
N LEU A 15 -10.47 1.89 0.52
CA LEU A 15 -9.64 1.50 1.67
C LEU A 15 -8.76 2.67 2.13
N ILE A 16 -8.16 3.43 1.20
CA ILE A 16 -7.40 4.64 1.54
C ILE A 16 -8.30 5.65 2.27
N GLU A 17 -9.50 5.90 1.74
CA GLU A 17 -10.45 6.84 2.34
C GLU A 17 -10.90 6.40 3.73
N ALA A 18 -11.17 5.10 3.92
CA ALA A 18 -11.50 4.56 5.22
C ALA A 18 -10.35 4.66 6.24
N ILE A 19 -9.10 4.42 5.80
CA ILE A 19 -7.91 4.60 6.64
C ILE A 19 -7.75 6.07 7.01
N ARG A 20 -7.88 6.99 6.05
CA ARG A 20 -7.75 8.44 6.31
C ARG A 20 -8.79 8.93 7.31
N LYS A 21 -10.03 8.42 7.21
CA LYS A 21 -11.12 8.77 8.14
C LYS A 21 -10.89 8.22 9.55
N LYS A 22 -10.44 6.97 9.69
CA LYS A 22 -10.26 6.31 11.00
C LYS A 22 -8.94 6.64 11.67
N HIS A 23 -7.91 6.90 10.88
CA HIS A 23 -6.54 7.11 11.32
C HIS A 23 -5.88 8.27 10.56
N PRO A 24 -6.34 9.51 10.76
CA PRO A 24 -5.83 10.68 10.04
C PRO A 24 -4.34 10.94 10.27
N GLN A 25 -3.76 10.41 11.36
CA GLN A 25 -2.34 10.51 11.70
C GLN A 25 -1.42 9.68 10.78
N TYR A 26 -1.95 8.68 10.07
CA TYR A 26 -1.12 7.90 9.16
C TYR A 26 -0.85 8.67 7.88
N LYS A 27 0.44 8.77 7.54
CA LYS A 27 0.87 9.20 6.22
C LYS A 27 0.77 8.04 5.24
N ILE A 28 0.26 8.32 4.06
CA ILE A 28 -0.03 7.40 2.98
C ILE A 28 0.94 7.70 1.82
N VAL A 29 1.79 6.72 1.54
CA VAL A 29 2.58 6.66 0.30
C VAL A 29 1.80 5.81 -0.69
N LEU A 30 1.40 6.40 -1.81
CA LEU A 30 0.73 5.74 -2.93
C LEU A 30 1.72 5.56 -4.08
N THR A 31 1.92 4.33 -4.51
CA THR A 31 2.86 4.02 -5.58
C THR A 31 2.17 3.33 -6.75
N PHE A 32 2.67 3.63 -7.95
CA PHE A 32 2.17 3.08 -9.20
C PHE A 32 3.25 2.35 -9.98
N PHE A 33 2.84 1.36 -10.80
CA PHE A 33 3.72 0.77 -11.82
C PHE A 33 3.49 1.40 -13.19
N SER A 34 2.24 1.61 -13.59
CA SER A 34 1.90 2.13 -14.92
C SER A 34 1.60 3.64 -14.92
N PRO A 35 1.88 4.34 -16.04
CA PRO A 35 1.52 5.74 -16.21
C PRO A 35 0.02 6.01 -16.11
N SER A 36 -0.83 5.06 -16.51
CA SER A 36 -2.29 5.25 -16.46
C SER A 36 -2.80 5.42 -15.03
N GLY A 37 -2.21 4.72 -14.06
CA GLY A 37 -2.51 4.93 -12.64
C GLY A 37 -1.90 6.22 -12.11
N PHE A 38 -0.61 6.45 -12.39
CA PHE A 38 0.12 7.61 -11.87
C PHE A 38 -0.43 8.93 -12.39
N GLU A 39 -0.52 9.11 -13.71
CA GLU A 39 -0.93 10.40 -14.31
C GLU A 39 -2.36 10.79 -13.94
N ALA A 40 -3.27 9.80 -13.87
CA ALA A 40 -4.66 10.02 -13.48
C ALA A 40 -4.81 10.37 -11.99
N SER A 41 -3.87 9.97 -11.14
CA SER A 41 -4.00 10.03 -9.68
C SER A 41 -2.91 10.85 -8.98
N LYS A 42 -1.98 11.49 -9.71
CA LYS A 42 -0.83 12.22 -9.15
C LYS A 42 -1.19 13.39 -8.23
N ASN A 43 -2.43 13.86 -8.28
CA ASN A 43 -2.97 14.93 -7.43
C ASN A 43 -3.98 14.42 -6.40
N TYR A 44 -3.99 13.11 -6.12
CA TYR A 44 -4.97 12.52 -5.20
C TYR A 44 -4.77 13.02 -3.76
N ALA A 45 -5.78 13.71 -3.23
CA ALA A 45 -5.68 14.48 -1.99
C ALA A 45 -5.45 13.66 -0.71
N HIS A 46 -5.71 12.34 -0.73
CA HIS A 46 -5.60 11.50 0.46
C HIS A 46 -4.25 10.76 0.59
N ALA A 47 -3.26 11.08 -0.24
CA ALA A 47 -1.90 10.57 -0.14
C ALA A 47 -0.87 11.71 -0.06
N GLU A 48 0.06 11.62 0.89
CA GLU A 48 1.13 12.61 1.09
C GLU A 48 2.24 12.46 0.05
N VAL A 49 2.47 11.25 -0.45
CA VAL A 49 3.46 10.96 -1.48
C VAL A 49 2.82 10.11 -2.54
N ILE A 50 2.95 10.55 -3.79
CA ILE A 50 2.50 9.80 -4.96
C ILE A 50 3.69 9.66 -5.90
N SER A 51 4.08 8.43 -6.20
CA SER A 51 5.27 8.15 -7.02
C SER A 51 5.12 6.86 -7.82
N TYR A 52 6.10 6.58 -8.67
CA TYR A 52 6.31 5.21 -9.14
C TYR A 52 6.94 4.35 -8.05
N LEU A 53 6.64 3.05 -8.05
CA LEU A 53 7.39 2.08 -7.26
C LEU A 53 8.73 1.83 -7.97
N PRO A 54 9.88 1.82 -7.26
CA PRO A 54 11.14 1.42 -7.86
C PRO A 54 11.09 -0.01 -8.41
N LEU A 55 11.88 -0.30 -9.45
CA LEU A 55 11.98 -1.64 -10.04
C LEU A 55 12.29 -2.71 -8.99
N ASP A 56 11.78 -3.93 -9.16
CA ASP A 56 11.83 -5.02 -8.18
C ASP A 56 13.23 -5.63 -8.07
N THR A 57 14.18 -4.86 -7.54
CA THR A 57 15.52 -5.34 -7.23
C THR A 57 15.71 -5.38 -5.73
N LYS A 58 16.58 -6.28 -5.26
CA LYS A 58 16.92 -6.38 -3.82
C LYS A 58 17.40 -5.05 -3.26
N GLN A 59 18.19 -4.31 -4.04
CA GLN A 59 18.75 -3.02 -3.61
C GLN A 59 17.64 -1.97 -3.49
N ASN A 60 16.85 -1.78 -4.55
CA ASN A 60 15.74 -0.82 -4.55
C ASN A 60 14.72 -1.08 -3.45
N ALA A 61 14.36 -2.36 -3.22
CA ALA A 61 13.44 -2.73 -2.17
C ALA A 61 13.98 -2.37 -0.78
N ARG A 62 15.28 -2.62 -0.51
CA ARG A 62 15.92 -2.23 0.75
C ARG A 62 15.96 -0.72 0.93
N ASP A 63 16.40 0.00 -0.10
CA ASP A 63 16.54 1.45 -0.03
C ASP A 63 15.18 2.11 0.16
N PHE A 64 14.18 1.69 -0.61
CA PHE A 64 12.81 2.18 -0.46
C PHE A 64 12.24 1.92 0.93
N MET A 65 12.43 0.71 1.49
CA MET A 65 11.98 0.41 2.85
C MET A 65 12.72 1.22 3.91
N SER A 66 14.01 1.53 3.70
CA SER A 66 14.80 2.35 4.62
C SER A 66 14.38 3.82 4.64
N ILE A 67 13.89 4.33 3.50
CA ILE A 67 13.39 5.69 3.34
C ILE A 67 11.97 5.80 3.88
N VAL A 68 11.07 4.92 3.42
CA VAL A 68 9.63 5.00 3.71
C VAL A 68 9.31 4.50 5.12
N LYS A 69 10.07 3.52 5.64
CA LYS A 69 9.87 2.89 6.95
C LYS A 69 8.38 2.57 7.24
N PRO A 70 7.69 1.84 6.35
CA PRO A 70 6.23 1.69 6.45
C PRO A 70 5.83 0.89 7.69
N HIS A 71 4.76 1.31 8.36
CA HIS A 71 4.11 0.51 9.41
C HIS A 71 3.31 -0.65 8.83
N MET A 72 2.70 -0.42 7.67
CA MET A 72 1.86 -1.35 6.93
C MET A 72 2.08 -1.15 5.42
N ALA A 73 2.02 -2.23 4.66
CA ALA A 73 2.00 -2.19 3.21
C ALA A 73 0.79 -2.93 2.64
N ILE A 74 0.16 -2.33 1.63
CA ILE A 74 -1.02 -2.87 0.95
C ILE A 74 -0.68 -2.96 -0.53
N PHE A 75 -0.80 -4.16 -1.10
CA PHE A 75 -0.66 -4.44 -2.53
C PHE A 75 -2.02 -4.87 -3.06
N ILE A 76 -2.53 -4.16 -4.07
CA ILE A 76 -3.80 -4.48 -4.71
C ILE A 76 -3.54 -5.44 -5.86
N LYS A 77 -4.15 -6.64 -5.79
CA LYS A 77 -4.29 -7.67 -6.84
C LYS A 77 -3.01 -8.06 -7.63
N TYR A 78 -2.59 -9.32 -7.53
CA TYR A 78 -1.55 -9.97 -8.38
C TYR A 78 -0.18 -9.26 -8.52
N GLU A 79 0.10 -8.23 -7.72
CA GLU A 79 1.40 -7.57 -7.68
C GLU A 79 2.43 -8.38 -6.86
N PHE A 80 3.19 -9.25 -7.55
CA PHE A 80 4.23 -10.10 -6.97
C PHE A 80 5.63 -9.46 -7.01
N TRP A 81 5.80 -8.33 -6.31
CA TRP A 81 7.10 -7.67 -6.14
C TRP A 81 7.92 -8.40 -5.06
N ILE A 82 8.53 -9.52 -5.43
CA ILE A 82 9.14 -10.49 -4.51
C ILE A 82 10.19 -9.83 -3.62
N ASN A 83 11.00 -8.92 -4.14
CA ASN A 83 12.03 -8.27 -3.31
C ASN A 83 11.40 -7.31 -2.29
N PHE A 84 10.36 -6.57 -2.67
CA PHE A 84 9.60 -5.73 -1.73
C PHE A 84 8.86 -6.55 -0.68
N LEU A 85 8.21 -7.64 -1.07
CA LEU A 85 7.51 -8.55 -0.16
C LEU A 85 8.48 -9.20 0.84
N ASN A 86 9.66 -9.62 0.37
CA ASN A 86 10.70 -10.17 1.23
C ASN A 86 11.26 -9.12 2.20
N ALA A 87 11.50 -7.90 1.74
CA ALA A 87 11.95 -6.81 2.59
C ALA A 87 10.95 -6.50 3.70
N LEU A 88 9.64 -6.49 3.40
CA LEU A 88 8.58 -6.29 4.40
C LEU A 88 8.53 -7.42 5.45
N LYS A 89 8.71 -8.68 5.03
CA LYS A 89 8.76 -9.83 5.94
C LYS A 89 9.96 -9.75 6.89
N VAL A 90 11.14 -9.43 6.37
CA VAL A 90 12.36 -9.25 7.19
C VAL A 90 12.16 -8.16 8.24
N LEU A 91 11.50 -7.07 7.86
CA LEU A 91 11.18 -5.96 8.75
C LEU A 91 9.96 -6.20 9.66
N LYS A 92 9.36 -7.40 9.63
CA LYS A 92 8.15 -7.80 10.37
C LYS A 92 6.98 -6.80 10.22
N ARG A 93 6.82 -6.23 9.03
CA ARG A 93 5.74 -5.27 8.74
C ARG A 93 4.46 -5.98 8.31
N LEU A 94 3.32 -5.41 8.67
CA LEU A 94 2.01 -5.97 8.33
C LEU A 94 1.78 -5.83 6.82
N LEU A 95 1.66 -6.99 6.16
CA LEU A 95 1.35 -7.11 4.75
C LEU A 95 -0.13 -7.44 4.60
N ILE A 96 -0.85 -6.61 3.85
CA ILE A 96 -2.25 -6.86 3.49
C ILE A 96 -2.36 -7.07 1.98
N TRP A 97 -2.91 -8.22 1.61
CA TRP A 97 -3.17 -8.60 0.22
C TRP A 97 -4.66 -8.47 -0.09
N CYS A 98 -5.02 -7.57 -0.99
CA CYS A 98 -6.42 -7.39 -1.38
C CYS A 98 -6.70 -8.20 -2.65
N ARG A 99 -7.38 -9.34 -2.50
CA ARG A 99 -7.98 -10.07 -3.64
C ARG A 99 -9.33 -9.40 -4.00
N PRO A 100 -9.77 -9.46 -5.28
CA PRO A 100 -10.99 -8.78 -5.74
C PRO A 100 -12.31 -9.31 -5.15
N PHE A 101 -12.29 -10.35 -4.31
CA PHE A 101 -13.46 -10.78 -3.53
C PHE A 101 -13.40 -10.20 -2.11
N LEU A 102 -13.93 -8.99 -2.01
CA LEU A 102 -14.08 -8.21 -0.80
C LEU A 102 -15.12 -8.86 0.15
N LYS A 103 -14.72 -9.84 0.96
CA LYS A 103 -15.52 -10.28 2.13
C LYS A 103 -14.75 -10.51 3.44
N ILE A 104 -13.41 -10.41 3.48
CA ILE A 104 -12.63 -10.82 4.66
C ILE A 104 -11.51 -9.83 4.99
N ILE A 105 -11.78 -8.53 5.16
CA ILE A 105 -10.86 -7.63 5.90
C ILE A 105 -11.66 -6.54 6.67
N ILE A 106 -12.72 -6.94 7.38
CA ILE A 106 -13.30 -6.11 8.46
C ILE A 106 -13.14 -6.80 9.82
N ARG A 107 -12.91 -8.12 9.84
CA ARG A 107 -12.75 -8.90 11.08
C ARG A 107 -11.38 -8.79 11.77
N SER A 108 -10.32 -8.37 11.06
CA SER A 108 -8.99 -8.23 11.68
C SER A 108 -8.73 -6.87 12.32
N LEU A 109 -9.53 -5.85 12.03
CA LEU A 109 -9.40 -4.53 12.67
C LEU A 109 -10.04 -4.48 14.05
N ASN A 110 -10.93 -5.43 14.39
CA ASN A 110 -11.48 -5.57 15.75
C ASN A 110 -10.53 -6.30 16.72
N GLY A 111 -9.37 -6.79 16.26
CA GLY A 111 -8.36 -7.43 17.10
C GLY A 111 -7.25 -6.50 17.62
N MET A 112 -7.17 -5.26 17.13
CA MET A 112 -6.20 -4.25 17.57
C MET A 112 -6.68 -3.42 18.79
N GLY A 113 -7.62 -3.95 19.58
CA GLY A 113 -8.07 -3.33 20.84
C GLY A 113 -7.28 -3.75 22.08
N ARG A 114 -6.05 -4.28 21.93
CA ARG A 114 -5.20 -4.68 23.08
C ARG A 114 -3.83 -4.00 23.15
N TYR A 115 -3.61 -2.99 22.32
CA TYR A 115 -2.45 -2.09 22.43
C TYR A 115 -2.88 -0.62 22.30
N LEU A 116 -4.04 -0.31 22.87
CA LEU A 116 -4.42 1.02 23.36
C LEU A 116 -5.02 0.82 24.75
#